data_AF-A0AAU7MPU0-F1
#
_entry.id   AF-A0AAU7MPU0-F1
#
_cell.length_a   1.000
_cell.length_b   1.000
_cell.length_c   1.000
_cell.angle_alpha   90.00
_cell.angle_beta   90.00
_cell.angle_gamma   90.00
#
_symmetry.space_group_name_H-M   'P 1'
#
loop_
_entity.id
_entity.type
_entity.pdbx_description
1 polymer ?
#
loop_
_entity_poly.entity_id
_entity_poly.type
_entity_poly.pdbx_seq_one_letter_code
_entity_poly.pdbx_strand_id
1 'polypeptide(L)'
;MDIRPIEEMTHLAARLGQSGMDRIRYAGKANPTKQPRSTNIENIVLIQMQTVRPNTPGCRVNELIEGAAILDTNQSKPLNINRIFNILQCMQVINTREIKTMTGLNKRQAQKYMRAVKFILPYLEAHFNSIEESDHFIQPIKH
;
A
#
# COMPACT_ATOMS: atom_id res chain seq x y z
N MET A 1 30.77 4.70 -1.35
CA MET A 1 29.88 5.82 -1.71
C MET A 1 29.00 6.08 -0.50
N ASP A 2 29.11 7.25 0.12
CA ASP A 2 28.23 7.64 1.23
C ASP A 2 26.82 7.92 0.70
N ILE A 3 25.92 6.95 0.87
CA ILE A 3 24.51 7.11 0.56
C ILE A 3 23.89 7.90 1.71
N ARG A 4 23.70 9.21 1.51
CA ARG A 4 23.01 10.07 2.49
C ARG A 4 21.53 9.66 2.63
N PRO A 5 20.97 9.64 3.86
CA PRO A 5 19.55 9.42 4.08
C PRO A 5 18.69 10.41 3.28
N ILE A 6 17.53 9.95 2.77
CA ILE A 6 16.62 10.80 1.97
C ILE A 6 16.14 12.03 2.76
N GLU A 7 16.09 11.93 4.09
CA GLU A 7 15.72 13.01 5.00
C GLU A 7 16.74 14.17 4.99
N GLU A 8 18.00 13.92 4.64
CA GLU A 8 19.06 14.93 4.56
C GLU A 8 19.10 15.62 3.19
N MET A 9 18.34 15.13 2.20
CA MET A 9 18.28 15.64 0.83
C MET A 9 17.10 16.62 0.66
N THR A 10 17.17 17.78 1.32
CA THR A 10 16.05 18.75 1.46
C THR A 10 15.30 19.08 0.16
N HIS A 11 16.01 19.41 -0.92
CA HIS A 11 15.38 19.74 -2.20
C HIS A 11 14.69 18.55 -2.87
N LEU A 12 15.28 17.36 -2.74
CA LEU A 12 14.71 16.12 -3.30
C LEU A 12 13.50 15.67 -2.47
N ALA A 13 13.59 15.73 -1.14
CA ALA A 13 12.51 15.45 -0.21
C ALA A 13 11.28 16.34 -0.48
N ALA A 14 11.49 17.64 -0.72
CA ALA A 14 10.42 18.58 -1.06
C ALA A 14 9.75 18.24 -2.40
N ARG A 15 10.54 17.87 -3.42
CA ARG A 15 10.02 17.49 -4.75
C ARG A 15 9.25 16.17 -4.75
N LEU A 16 9.69 15.19 -3.96
CA LEU A 16 9.09 13.86 -3.90
C LEU A 16 7.82 13.81 -3.03
N GLY A 17 7.72 14.70 -2.04
CA GLY A 17 6.69 14.66 -1.02
C GLY A 17 6.76 13.40 -0.14
N GLN A 18 5.83 13.27 0.81
CA GLN A 18 5.84 12.15 1.78
C GLN A 18 5.76 10.79 1.10
N SER A 19 4.92 10.66 0.06
CA SER A 19 4.72 9.39 -0.65
C SER A 19 5.99 8.93 -1.37
N GLY A 20 6.67 9.83 -2.08
CA GLY A 20 7.91 9.50 -2.79
C GLY A 20 9.05 9.15 -1.83
N MET A 21 9.17 9.87 -0.71
CA MET A 21 10.17 9.53 0.31
C MET A 21 9.92 8.15 0.93
N ASP A 22 8.66 7.79 1.19
CA ASP A 22 8.32 6.50 1.79
C ASP A 22 8.76 5.33 0.89
N ARG A 23 8.51 5.43 -0.43
CA ARG A 23 8.96 4.40 -1.40
C ARG A 23 10.48 4.25 -1.44
N ILE A 24 11.22 5.35 -1.48
CA ILE A 24 12.69 5.32 -1.51
C ILE A 24 13.24 4.73 -0.21
N ARG A 25 12.68 5.12 0.94
CA ARG A 25 13.08 4.60 2.25
C ARG A 25 12.90 3.09 2.32
N TYR A 26 11.82 2.57 1.74
CA TYR A 26 11.54 1.15 1.72
C TYR A 26 12.47 0.38 0.78
N ALA A 27 12.71 0.89 -0.43
CA ALA A 27 13.62 0.28 -1.40
C ALA A 27 15.04 0.08 -0.85
N GLY A 28 15.55 1.01 -0.03
CA GLY A 28 16.88 0.94 0.56
C GLY A 28 16.98 0.17 1.89
N LYS A 29 15.85 -0.16 2.54
CA LYS A 29 15.82 -0.76 3.90
C LYS A 29 14.96 -2.02 4.02
N ALA A 30 14.43 -2.54 2.92
CA ALA A 30 13.69 -3.80 2.89
C ALA A 30 14.60 -4.91 3.46
N ASN A 31 14.37 -5.28 4.72
CA ASN A 31 15.23 -6.18 5.46
C ASN A 31 14.47 -7.50 5.70
N PRO A 32 14.88 -8.61 5.09
CA PRO A 32 14.09 -9.84 4.98
C PRO A 32 13.98 -10.66 6.28
N THR A 33 14.54 -10.17 7.40
CA THR A 33 14.39 -10.83 8.72
C THR A 33 12.92 -10.94 9.13
N LYS A 34 12.33 -12.10 8.79
CA LYS A 34 10.95 -12.46 9.06
C LYS A 34 10.68 -12.34 10.56
N GLN A 35 9.79 -11.42 10.91
CA GLN A 35 9.12 -11.45 12.22
C GLN A 35 8.35 -12.77 12.37
N PRO A 36 8.09 -13.26 13.60
CA PRO A 36 7.26 -14.44 13.82
C PRO A 36 5.96 -14.36 13.02
N ARG A 37 5.60 -15.47 12.36
CA ARG A 37 4.52 -15.55 11.34
C ARG A 37 3.19 -14.93 11.79
N SER A 38 2.87 -14.96 13.08
CA SER A 38 1.60 -14.49 13.64
C SER A 38 1.32 -12.99 13.43
N THR A 39 2.32 -12.17 13.10
CA THR A 39 2.14 -10.72 12.88
C THR A 39 2.24 -10.29 11.42
N ASN A 40 2.46 -11.23 10.51
CA ASN A 40 2.69 -10.96 9.08
C ASN A 40 1.40 -11.20 8.28
N ILE A 41 1.06 -10.27 7.40
CA ILE A 41 0.01 -10.44 6.39
C ILE A 41 0.71 -10.52 5.03
N GLU A 42 0.41 -11.56 4.27
CA GLU A 42 0.87 -11.67 2.88
C GLU A 42 0.07 -10.70 2.01
N ASN A 43 0.77 -9.94 1.17
CA ASN A 43 0.13 -9.01 0.25
C ASN A 43 -0.27 -9.73 -1.04
N ILE A 44 -1.46 -10.32 -1.03
CA ILE A 44 -2.01 -11.09 -2.15
C ILE A 44 -2.32 -10.25 -3.39
N VAL A 45 -2.48 -8.92 -3.23
CA VAL A 45 -2.82 -7.99 -4.32
C VAL A 45 -1.62 -7.19 -4.81
N LEU A 46 -0.39 -7.55 -4.41
CA LEU A 46 0.82 -6.78 -4.68
C LEU A 46 1.00 -6.48 -6.17
N ILE A 47 0.89 -7.52 -7.01
CA ILE A 47 1.17 -7.43 -8.45
C ILE A 47 0.13 -6.53 -9.13
N GLN A 48 -1.14 -6.76 -8.84
CA GLN A 48 -2.24 -5.98 -9.40
C GLN A 48 -2.13 -4.52 -8.96
N MET A 49 -1.83 -4.27 -7.68
CA MET A 49 -1.71 -2.91 -7.14
C MET A 49 -0.59 -2.11 -7.78
N GLN A 50 0.51 -2.72 -8.25
CA GLN A 50 1.62 -2.01 -8.89
C GLN A 50 1.22 -1.30 -10.20
N THR A 51 0.16 -1.76 -10.87
CA THR A 51 -0.35 -1.13 -12.10
C THR A 51 -1.35 0.00 -11.81
N VAL A 52 -1.93 0.02 -10.60
CA VAL A 52 -2.96 1.00 -10.22
C VAL A 52 -2.35 2.37 -9.95
N ARG A 53 -2.91 3.41 -10.57
CA ARG A 53 -2.52 4.80 -10.33
C ARG A 53 -3.34 5.41 -9.20
N PRO A 54 -2.70 5.96 -8.14
CA PRO A 54 -3.41 6.67 -7.09
C PRO A 54 -4.18 7.88 -7.64
N ASN A 55 -5.33 8.19 -7.05
CA ASN A 55 -6.18 9.36 -7.38
C ASN A 55 -6.73 9.35 -8.82
N THR A 56 -6.86 8.17 -9.43
CA THR A 56 -7.59 7.99 -10.69
C THR A 56 -9.10 8.13 -10.44
N PRO A 57 -9.78 9.14 -11.02
CA PRO A 57 -11.21 9.36 -10.80
C PRO A 57 -12.05 8.15 -11.26
N GLY A 58 -13.07 7.78 -10.49
CA GLY A 58 -13.98 6.66 -10.81
C GLY A 58 -13.35 5.27 -10.70
N CYS A 59 -12.12 5.16 -10.21
CA CYS A 59 -11.49 3.86 -9.99
C CYS A 59 -11.97 3.24 -8.67
N ARG A 60 -12.57 2.05 -8.75
CA ARG A 60 -13.10 1.32 -7.59
C ARG A 60 -12.04 1.06 -6.51
N VAL A 61 -10.78 0.84 -6.91
CA VAL A 61 -9.66 0.69 -5.97
C VAL A 61 -9.44 1.95 -5.12
N ASN A 62 -9.54 3.14 -5.73
CA ASN A 62 -9.43 4.40 -4.97
C ASN A 62 -10.58 4.54 -3.97
N GLU A 63 -11.82 4.25 -4.36
CA GLU A 63 -12.98 4.31 -3.47
C GLU A 63 -12.84 3.38 -2.26
N LEU A 64 -12.37 2.14 -2.49
CA LEU A 64 -12.13 1.18 -1.41
C LEU A 64 -11.06 1.70 -0.44
N ILE A 65 -9.96 2.27 -0.97
CA ILE A 65 -8.85 2.80 -0.16
C ILE A 65 -9.27 4.05 0.62
N GLU A 66 -10.05 4.94 0.00
CA GLU A 66 -10.66 6.09 0.66
C GLU A 66 -11.57 5.65 1.81
N GLY A 67 -12.43 4.65 1.58
CA GLY A 67 -13.29 4.08 2.62
C GLY A 67 -12.47 3.51 3.79
N ALA A 68 -11.40 2.78 3.50
CA ALA A 68 -10.52 2.23 4.53
C ALA A 68 -9.76 3.32 5.32
N ALA A 69 -9.45 4.45 4.69
CA ALA A 69 -8.76 5.58 5.33
C ALA A 69 -9.65 6.32 6.35
N ILE A 70 -10.98 6.23 6.20
CA ILE A 70 -11.98 6.95 7.00
C ILE A 70 -12.64 6.04 8.05
N LEU A 71 -12.44 4.71 7.98
CA LEU A 71 -13.15 3.71 8.77
C LEU A 71 -13.07 3.90 10.30
N ASP A 72 -12.01 4.49 10.84
CA ASP A 72 -11.84 4.64 12.29
C ASP A 72 -12.53 5.91 12.81
N THR A 73 -13.75 5.73 13.32
CA THR A 73 -14.65 6.79 13.82
C THR A 73 -14.07 7.61 14.98
N ASN A 74 -13.08 7.09 15.69
CA ASN A 74 -12.41 7.78 16.80
C ASN A 74 -11.19 8.59 16.34
N GLN A 75 -10.94 8.72 15.04
CA GLN A 75 -9.83 9.52 14.53
C GLN A 75 -10.27 10.94 14.17
N SER A 76 -9.57 11.92 14.74
CA SER A 76 -9.74 13.33 14.37
C SER A 76 -9.33 13.64 12.93
N LYS A 77 -8.49 12.81 12.29
CA LYS A 77 -8.05 12.97 10.90
C LYS A 77 -7.99 11.61 10.20
N PRO A 78 -8.41 11.52 8.93
CA PRO A 78 -8.30 10.30 8.14
C PRO A 78 -6.84 9.92 7.89
N LEU A 79 -6.61 8.64 7.59
CA LEU A 79 -5.29 8.16 7.21
C LEU A 79 -4.89 8.71 5.83
N ASN A 80 -3.59 8.92 5.61
CA ASN A 80 -3.08 9.32 4.30
C ASN A 80 -3.26 8.16 3.29
N ILE A 81 -4.16 8.36 2.32
CA ILE A 81 -4.50 7.43 1.24
C ILE A 81 -3.27 6.99 0.44
N ASN A 82 -2.40 7.94 0.07
CA ASN A 82 -1.18 7.63 -0.70
C ASN A 82 -0.23 6.69 0.05
N ARG A 83 -0.24 6.72 1.39
CA ARG A 83 0.54 5.77 2.19
C ARG A 83 -0.06 4.37 2.17
N ILE A 84 -1.39 4.25 2.17
CA ILE A 84 -2.05 2.96 2.00
C ILE A 84 -1.70 2.37 0.63
N PHE A 85 -1.73 3.19 -0.43
CA PHE A 85 -1.25 2.81 -1.76
C PHE A 85 0.19 2.30 -1.74
N ASN A 86 1.12 3.04 -1.14
CA ASN A 86 2.52 2.61 -1.07
C ASN A 86 2.70 1.28 -0.31
N ILE A 87 1.95 1.07 0.78
CA ILE A 87 1.97 -0.22 1.49
C ILE A 87 1.57 -1.35 0.56
N LEU A 88 0.42 -1.19 -0.12
CA LEU A 88 -0.13 -2.21 -1.02
C LEU A 88 0.71 -2.45 -2.28
N GLN A 89 1.47 -1.44 -2.74
CA GLN A 89 2.27 -1.52 -3.97
C GLN A 89 3.70 -2.01 -3.76
N CYS A 90 4.27 -1.78 -2.57
CA CYS A 90 5.69 -2.01 -2.33
C CYS A 90 5.97 -3.16 -1.37
N MET A 91 5.07 -3.49 -0.45
CA MET A 91 5.33 -4.49 0.59
C MET A 91 4.81 -5.87 0.18
N GLN A 92 5.71 -6.85 0.06
CA GLN A 92 5.31 -8.26 -0.13
C GLN A 92 4.70 -8.85 1.15
N VAL A 93 5.30 -8.52 2.29
CA VAL A 93 4.81 -8.92 3.61
C VAL A 93 4.52 -7.67 4.41
N ILE A 94 3.25 -7.51 4.79
CA ILE A 94 2.76 -6.35 5.50
C ILE A 94 2.78 -6.66 7.00
N ASN A 95 3.51 -5.86 7.77
CA ASN A 95 3.47 -5.88 9.22
C ASN A 95 3.77 -4.48 9.78
N THR A 96 3.55 -4.29 11.08
CA THR A 96 3.76 -2.99 11.72
C THR A 96 5.21 -2.52 11.64
N ARG A 97 6.19 -3.43 11.67
CA ARG A 97 7.62 -3.08 11.55
C ARG A 97 7.92 -2.51 10.16
N GLU A 98 7.52 -3.22 9.10
CA GLU A 98 7.72 -2.80 7.71
C GLU A 98 7.04 -1.45 7.45
N ILE A 99 5.81 -1.26 7.92
CA ILE A 99 5.09 0.02 7.82
C ILE A 99 5.88 1.14 8.51
N LYS A 100 6.42 0.92 9.71
CA LYS A 100 7.29 1.90 10.38
C LYS A 100 8.55 2.18 9.58
N THR A 101 9.20 1.14 9.06
CA THR A 101 10.42 1.27 8.24
C THR A 101 10.17 2.14 7.02
N MET A 102 9.06 1.91 6.32
CA MET A 102 8.70 2.67 5.13
C MET A 102 8.28 4.10 5.45
N THR A 103 7.45 4.32 6.47
CA THR A 103 6.76 5.61 6.68
C THR A 103 7.41 6.52 7.71
N GLY A 104 8.37 6.01 8.50
CA GLY A 104 8.95 6.72 9.64
C GLY A 104 7.96 6.97 10.79
N LEU A 105 6.79 6.35 10.77
CA LEU A 105 5.74 6.58 11.76
C LEU A 105 6.04 5.91 13.11
N ASN A 106 5.40 6.43 14.16
CA ASN A 106 5.37 5.76 15.45
C ASN A 106 4.54 4.46 15.41
N LYS A 107 4.70 3.60 16.42
CA LYS A 107 4.05 2.28 16.48
C LYS A 107 2.52 2.37 16.41
N ARG A 108 1.91 3.34 17.12
CA ARG A 108 0.44 3.50 17.18
C ARG A 108 -0.12 3.87 15.80
N GLN A 109 0.53 4.77 15.08
CA GLN A 109 0.13 5.15 13.73
C GLN A 109 0.34 4.01 12.73
N ALA A 110 1.48 3.32 12.78
CA ALA A 110 1.72 2.16 11.93
C ALA A 110 0.67 1.04 12.14
N GLN A 111 0.21 0.82 13.37
CA GLN A 111 -0.88 -0.12 13.66
C GLN A 111 -2.22 0.29 13.05
N LYS A 112 -2.52 1.59 12.96
CA LYS A 112 -3.73 2.08 12.29
C LYS A 112 -3.71 1.77 10.80
N TYR A 113 -2.57 2.03 10.15
CA TYR A 113 -2.36 1.64 8.75
C TYR A 113 -2.47 0.13 8.55
N MET A 114 -1.89 -0.67 9.45
CA MET A 114 -2.00 -2.13 9.42
C MET A 114 -3.47 -2.59 9.50
N ARG A 115 -4.29 -1.97 10.34
CA ARG A 115 -5.73 -2.28 10.45
C ARG A 115 -6.50 -1.91 9.20
N ALA A 116 -6.26 -0.73 8.64
CA ALA A 116 -6.90 -0.27 7.40
C ALA A 116 -6.56 -1.21 6.23
N VAL A 117 -5.28 -1.60 6.11
CA VAL A 117 -4.82 -2.54 5.09
C VAL A 117 -5.41 -3.93 5.29
N LYS A 118 -5.46 -4.43 6.54
CA LYS A 118 -6.08 -5.72 6.85
C LYS A 118 -7.57 -5.74 6.51
N PHE A 119 -8.27 -4.63 6.74
CA PHE A 119 -9.68 -4.49 6.42
C PHE A 119 -9.93 -4.51 4.91
N ILE A 120 -9.12 -3.79 4.13
CA ILE A 120 -9.37 -3.61 2.71
C ILE A 120 -8.88 -4.75 1.82
N LEU A 121 -7.84 -5.49 2.24
CA LEU A 121 -7.23 -6.56 1.47
C LEU A 121 -8.23 -7.54 0.80
N PRO A 122 -9.22 -8.11 1.52
CA PRO A 122 -10.16 -9.06 0.91
C PRO A 122 -11.08 -8.41 -0.13
N TYR A 123 -11.41 -7.12 0.01
CA TYR A 123 -12.23 -6.40 -0.96
C TYR A 123 -11.46 -6.10 -2.25
N LEU A 124 -10.16 -5.81 -2.13
CA LEU A 124 -9.29 -5.63 -3.29
C LEU A 124 -9.08 -6.94 -4.04
N GLU A 125 -8.83 -8.03 -3.31
CA GLU A 125 -8.72 -9.37 -3.90
C GLU A 125 -9.99 -9.75 -4.67
N ALA A 126 -11.17 -9.61 -4.05
CA ALA A 126 -12.43 -9.87 -4.71
C ALA A 126 -12.64 -9.00 -5.96
N HIS A 127 -12.25 -7.73 -5.91
CA HIS A 127 -12.33 -6.83 -7.05
C HIS A 127 -11.42 -7.27 -8.21
N PHE A 128 -10.16 -7.60 -7.95
CA PHE A 128 -9.25 -8.05 -9.00
C PHE A 128 -9.65 -9.40 -9.59
N ASN A 129 -10.10 -10.34 -8.76
CA ASN A 129 -10.61 -11.63 -9.24
C ASN A 129 -11.84 -11.46 -10.14
N SER A 130 -12.74 -10.51 -9.82
CA SER A 130 -13.91 -10.24 -10.67
C SER A 130 -13.56 -9.66 -12.05
N ILE A 131 -12.43 -8.96 -12.17
CA ILE A 131 -11.95 -8.43 -13.44
C ILE A 131 -11.40 -9.59 -14.30
N GLU A 132 -10.64 -10.51 -13.70
CA GLU A 132 -10.07 -11.65 -14.43
C GLU A 132 -11.14 -12.60 -14.99
N GLU A 133 -12.24 -12.81 -14.27
CA GLU A 133 -13.37 -13.62 -14.77
C GLU A 133 -14.11 -12.98 -15.96
N SER A 134 -14.05 -11.65 -16.09
CA SER A 134 -14.72 -10.89 -17.16
C SER A 134 -14.06 -11.09 -18.54
N ASP A 135 -12.74 -11.29 -18.56
CA ASP A 135 -11.95 -11.39 -19.79
C ASP A 135 -11.99 -12.79 -20.44
N HIS A 136 -12.61 -13.78 -19.79
CA HIS A 136 -12.73 -15.16 -20.30
C HIS A 136 -13.99 -15.43 -21.15
N PHE A 137 -14.82 -14.42 -21.41
CA PHE A 137 -16.06 -14.54 -22.19
C PHE A 137 -15.93 -14.31 -23.72
N ILE A 138 -14.71 -14.17 -24.26
CA ILE A 138 -14.53 -14.19 -25.72
C ILE A 138 -14.60 -15.64 -26.19
N GLN A 139 -15.81 -16.15 -26.43
CA GLN A 139 -15.99 -17.42 -27.12
C GLN A 139 -15.39 -17.30 -28.54
N PRO A 140 -14.60 -18.28 -29.02
CA PRO A 140 -14.09 -18.25 -30.38
C PRO A 140 -15.29 -18.30 -31.33
N ILE A 141 -15.34 -17.32 -32.24
CA ILE A 141 -16.27 -17.31 -33.37
C ILE A 141 -16.00 -18.60 -34.15
N LYS A 142 -16.94 -19.55 -34.08
CA LYS A 142 -16.93 -20.73 -34.94
C LYS A 142 -17.22 -20.24 -36.36
N HIS A 143 -16.20 -20.34 -37.22
CA HIS A 143 -16.35 -20.23 -38.67
C HIS A 143 -17.06 -21.47 -39.23
#